data_AF-A0A5C5VSC2-F1
#
_entry.id   AF-A0A5C5VSC2-F1
#
_cell.length_a   1.000
_cell.length_b   1.000
_cell.length_c   1.000
_cell.angle_alpha   90.00
_cell.angle_beta   90.00
_cell.angle_gamma   90.00
#
_symmetry.space_group_name_H-M   'P 1'
#
loop_
_entity.id
_entity.type
_entity.pdbx_description
1 polymer ?
#
loop_
_entity_poly.entity_id
_entity_poly.type
_entity_poly.pdbx_seq_one_letter_code
_entity_poly.pdbx_strand_id
1 'polypeptide(L)' 'MSLKHEWTNHRAYASLGEARLSVFRYIETFYNPRRRHQTLGYKSPEQFEAEHAPAQAA' A
#
# COMPACT_ATOMS: atom_id res chain seq x y z
N MET A 1 -2.27 7.27 -9.62
CA MET A 1 -1.43 8.19 -8.80
C MET A 1 -0.22 7.42 -8.27
N SER A 2 0.84 8.08 -7.79
CA SER A 2 2.07 7.42 -7.31
C SER A 2 2.34 7.71 -5.84
N LEU A 3 3.12 6.86 -5.17
CA LEU A 3 3.59 7.06 -3.78
C LEU A 3 4.10 8.49 -3.54
N LYS A 4 4.80 9.05 -4.54
CA LYS A 4 5.34 10.41 -4.50
C LYS A 4 4.24 11.45 -4.19
N HIS A 5 3.12 11.36 -4.90
CA HIS A 5 1.98 12.29 -4.75
C HIS A 5 1.09 11.96 -3.55
N GLU A 6 0.87 10.67 -3.28
CA GLU A 6 -0.11 10.24 -2.28
C GLU A 6 0.37 10.31 -0.84
N TRP A 7 1.69 10.18 -0.62
CA TRP A 7 2.23 10.02 0.73
C TRP A 7 3.42 10.93 0.99
N THR A 8 4.44 10.86 0.13
CA THR A 8 5.66 11.61 0.41
C THR A 8 5.44 13.11 0.24
N ASN A 9 4.62 13.53 -0.72
CA ASN A 9 4.26 14.92 -0.99
C ASN A 9 5.45 15.91 -0.86
N HIS A 10 6.57 15.60 -1.52
CA HIS A 10 7.81 16.39 -1.48
C HIS A 10 8.47 16.54 -0.09
N ARG A 11 8.11 15.70 0.88
CA ARG A 11 8.74 15.65 2.20
C ARG A 11 10.22 15.29 2.06
N ALA A 12 11.06 16.05 2.77
CA ALA A 12 12.45 15.70 2.98
C ALA A 12 12.56 14.72 4.16
N TYR A 13 13.45 13.74 4.04
CA TYR A 13 13.78 12.81 5.11
C TYR A 13 15.18 13.10 5.62
N ALA A 14 15.37 13.09 6.93
CA ALA A 14 16.67 13.37 7.55
C ALA A 14 17.68 12.23 7.31
N SER A 15 17.18 11.01 7.06
CA SER A 15 18.01 9.84 6.76
C SER A 15 17.28 8.84 5.86
N LEU A 16 18.06 7.93 5.25
CA LEU A 16 17.49 6.81 4.50
C LEU A 16 16.62 5.89 5.39
N GLY A 17 16.97 5.76 6.68
CA GLY A 17 16.19 4.96 7.64
C GLY A 17 14.79 5.53 7.85
N GLU A 18 14.68 6.86 7.98
CA GLU A 18 13.38 7.54 8.11
C GLU A 18 12.54 7.38 6.84
N ALA A 19 13.15 7.53 5.66
CA ALA A 19 12.48 7.32 4.39
C ALA A 19 11.93 5.89 4.27
N ARG A 20 12.74 4.88 4.62
CA ARG A 20 12.33 3.47 4.64
C ARG A 20 11.14 3.22 5.57
N LEU A 21 11.19 3.74 6.80
CA LEU A 21 10.09 3.60 7.74
C LEU A 21 8.81 4.29 7.24
N SER A 22 8.94 5.47 6.61
CA SER A 22 7.81 6.17 6.00
C SER A 22 7.17 5.36 4.87
N VAL A 23 7.98 4.72 4.01
CA VAL A 23 7.46 3.86 2.93
C VAL A 23 6.82 2.61 3.51
N PHE A 24 7.42 1.98 4.52
CA PHE A 24 6.81 0.83 5.20
C PHE A 24 5.43 1.19 5.77
N ARG A 25 5.33 2.33 6.48
CA ARG A 25 4.05 2.82 7.01
C ARG A 25 3.03 3.05 5.90
N TYR A 26 3.44 3.63 4.77
CA TYR A 26 2.55 3.79 3.63
C TYR A 26 2.02 2.44 3.13
N ILE A 27 2.89 1.43 2.99
CA ILE A 27 2.51 0.12 2.50
C ILE A 27 1.49 -0.54 3.44
N GLU A 28 1.82 -0.63 4.72
CA GLU A 28 1.04 -1.39 5.71
C GLU A 28 -0.25 -0.70 6.13
N THR A 29 -0.26 0.63 6.23
CA THR A 29 -1.42 1.35 6.81
C THR A 29 -2.35 1.94 5.75
N PHE A 30 -1.89 2.04 4.51
CA PHE A 30 -2.64 2.69 3.45
C PHE A 30 -2.65 1.88 2.15
N TYR A 31 -1.50 1.52 1.58
CA TYR A 31 -1.44 0.87 0.27
C TYR A 31 -2.18 -0.48 0.28
N ASN A 32 -1.71 -1.44 1.07
CA ASN A 32 -2.29 -2.78 1.11
C ASN A 32 -3.75 -2.78 1.59
N PRO A 33 -4.11 -2.16 2.74
CA PRO A 33 -5.46 -2.29 3.26
C PRO A 33 -6.48 -1.35 2.61
N ARG A 34 -6.08 -0.17 2.11
CA ARG A 34 -7.03 0.92 1.78
C ARG A 34 -6.94 1.43 0.34
N ARG A 35 -5.78 1.35 -0.31
CA ARG A 35 -5.58 2.00 -1.61
C ARG A 35 -6.29 1.24 -2.72
N ARG A 36 -7.34 1.85 -3.27
CA ARG A 36 -8.12 1.24 -4.35
C ARG A 36 -7.39 1.30 -5.68
N HIS A 37 -7.44 0.20 -6.44
CA HIS A 37 -6.87 0.10 -7.77
C HIS A 37 -7.96 -0.18 -8.82
N GLN A 38 -8.01 0.60 -9.91
CA GLN A 38 -9.01 0.42 -10.98
C GLN A 38 -8.90 -0.97 -11.61
N THR A 39 -7.66 -1.47 -11.78
CA THR A 39 -7.37 -2.80 -12.32
C THR A 39 -7.81 -3.95 -11.41
N LEU A 40 -7.99 -3.68 -10.11
CA LEU A 40 -8.50 -4.65 -9.12
C LEU A 40 -10.00 -4.47 -8.88
N GLY A 41 -10.72 -3.79 -9.78
CA GLY A 41 -12.15 -3.52 -9.62
C GLY A 41 -12.43 -2.54 -8.48
N TYR A 42 -11.55 -1.55 -8.27
CA TYR A 42 -11.62 -0.57 -7.18
C TYR A 42 -11.50 -1.18 -5.77
N LYS A 43 -10.87 -2.35 -5.65
CA LYS A 43 -10.50 -2.97 -4.37
C LYS A 43 -9.08 -2.58 -3.96
N SER A 44 -8.78 -2.68 -2.67
CA SER A 44 -7.40 -2.65 -2.19
C SER A 44 -6.67 -3.96 -2.52
N PRO A 45 -5.33 -3.96 -2.58
CA PRO A 45 -4.55 -5.19 -2.76
C PRO A 45 -4.94 -6.28 -1.76
N GLU A 46 -5.06 -5.94 -0.48
CA GLU A 46 -5.43 -6.90 0.57
C GLU A 46 -6.84 -7.48 0.35
N GLN A 47 -7.81 -6.64 -0.02
CA GLN A 47 -9.16 -7.12 -0.36
C GLN A 47 -9.16 -8.05 -1.57
N PHE A 48 -8.40 -7.68 -2.60
CA PHE A 48 -8.28 -8.49 -3.79
C PHE A 48 -7.64 -9.85 -3.47
N GLU A 49 -6.56 -9.87 -2.71
CA GLU A 49 -5.89 -11.09 -2.25
C GLU A 49 -6.82 -11.95 -1.39
N ALA A 50 -7.57 -11.37 -0.45
CA ALA A 50 -8.51 -12.11 0.39
C ALA A 50 -9.62 -12.82 -0.42
N GLU A 51 -10.10 -12.18 -1.49
CA GLU A 51 -11.13 -12.77 -2.36
C GLU A 51 -10.61 -13.81 -3.35
N HIS A 52 -9.32 -13.71 -3.74
CA HIS A 52 -8.68 -14.59 -4.71
C HIS A 52 -7.74 -15.61 -4.07
N ALA A 53 -7.56 -15.54 -2.76
CA ALA A 53 -6.83 -16.54 -2.01
C ALA A 53 -7.52 -17.89 -2.24
N PRO A 54 -6.78 -18.94 -2.63
CA PRO A 54 -7.35 -20.28 -2.63
C PRO A 54 -7.89 -20.52 -1.22
N ALA A 55 -9.13 -21.01 -1.12
CA ALA A 55 -9.67 -21.49 0.15
C ALA A 55 -8.59 -22.38 0.76
N GLN A 56 -8.01 -21.96 1.88
CA GLN A 56 -6.97 -22.73 2.54
C GLN A 56 -7.54 -24.14 2.73
N ALA A 57 -6.91 -25.12 2.08
CA ALA A 57 -7.21 -26.51 2.30
C ALA A 57 -7.01 -26.74 3.81
N ALA A 58 -8.12 -27.05 4.49
CA ALA A 58 -8.18 -27.35 5.90
C ALA A 58 -7.36 -28.61 6.23
#